data_AF-A0A7X6XKW2-F1
#
_entry.id   AF-A0A7X6XKW2-F1
#
_cell.length_a   1.000
_cell.length_b   1.000
_cell.length_c   1.000
_cell.angle_alpha   90.00
_cell.angle_beta   90.00
_cell.angle_gamma   90.00
#
_symmetry.space_group_name_H-M   'P 1'
#
loop_
_entity.id
_entity.type
_entity.pdbx_description
1 polymer ?
#
loop_
_entity_poly.entity_id
_entity_poly.type
_entity_poly.pdbx_seq_one_letter_code
_entity_poly.pdbx_strand_id
1 'polypeptide(L)'
;MQQRVAKLEADAHYLQTVFDIARLVRLAQADPTPEAKQQVVDAVGQALTLDVMGDDYRGYRSARNTLLAIAREVGGAEPPLARGSDKERAEYERRGVWRWTTADIVPSSKEKPRRIVIEVTERVKGAGTYEVVWDYLDGADGLSTLSTGLYSSTAAEETPAELTPLALDEHEGFTGGGDTRSVYTLTLKEYDPQRRYFLVGLVYNMREFDTFGQVLFSLKE
;
A
#
# COMPACT_ATOMS: atom_id res chain seq x y z
N MET A 1 24.86 5.40 -1.39
CA MET A 1 25.30 5.73 -2.75
C MET A 1 25.02 4.58 -3.73
N GLN A 2 25.47 3.35 -3.44
CA GLN A 2 25.20 2.16 -4.28
C GLN A 2 23.69 1.89 -4.53
N GLN A 3 22.85 1.98 -3.49
CA GLN A 3 21.39 1.82 -3.63
C GLN A 3 20.74 2.87 -4.56
N ARG A 4 21.26 4.11 -4.57
CA ARG A 4 20.74 5.17 -5.46
C ARG A 4 21.13 4.93 -6.92
N VAL A 5 22.32 4.40 -7.17
CA VAL A 5 22.79 4.07 -8.53
C VAL A 5 21.99 2.90 -9.09
N ALA A 6 21.79 1.84 -8.30
CA ALA A 6 20.97 0.69 -8.70
C ALA A 6 19.52 1.07 -9.06
N LYS A 7 18.93 2.00 -8.29
CA LYS A 7 17.60 2.56 -8.61
C LYS A 7 17.60 3.31 -9.94
N LEU A 8 18.57 4.20 -10.17
CA LEU A 8 18.65 4.96 -11.42
C LEU A 8 18.86 4.07 -12.66
N GLU A 9 19.69 3.04 -12.54
CA GLU A 9 19.96 2.10 -13.64
C GLU A 9 18.70 1.37 -14.07
N ALA A 10 17.90 0.94 -13.10
CA ALA A 10 16.72 0.19 -13.43
C ALA A 10 15.54 1.13 -13.80
N ASP A 11 15.47 2.38 -13.30
CA ASP A 11 14.53 3.41 -13.77
C ASP A 11 14.76 3.70 -15.27
N ALA A 12 16.03 3.78 -15.68
CA ALA A 12 16.42 3.92 -17.07
C ALA A 12 16.01 2.71 -17.92
N HIS A 13 16.16 1.49 -17.38
CA HIS A 13 15.71 0.27 -18.04
C HIS A 13 14.18 0.26 -18.23
N TYR A 14 13.42 0.62 -17.19
CA TYR A 14 11.96 0.70 -17.25
C TYR A 14 11.50 1.68 -18.34
N LEU A 15 12.07 2.88 -18.39
CA LEU A 15 11.73 3.87 -19.42
C LEU A 15 12.00 3.35 -20.83
N GLN A 16 13.13 2.66 -21.03
CA GLN A 16 13.46 2.03 -22.30
C GLN A 16 12.39 0.99 -22.70
N THR A 17 11.97 0.13 -21.76
CA THR A 17 10.92 -0.87 -22.01
C THR A 17 9.58 -0.21 -22.37
N VAL A 18 9.20 0.89 -21.72
CA VAL A 18 7.97 1.63 -22.05
C VAL A 18 8.01 2.19 -23.49
N PHE A 19 9.14 2.73 -23.94
CA PHE A 19 9.28 3.17 -25.33
C PHE A 19 9.19 2.01 -26.33
N ASP A 20 9.76 0.86 -25.99
CA ASP A 20 9.69 -0.34 -26.82
C ASP A 20 8.25 -0.87 -26.93
N ILE A 21 7.48 -0.85 -25.84
CA ILE A 21 6.04 -1.18 -25.85
C ILE A 21 5.29 -0.26 -26.81
N ALA A 22 5.50 1.07 -26.73
CA ALA A 22 4.84 2.01 -27.62
C ALA A 22 5.16 1.76 -29.11
N ARG A 23 6.39 1.34 -29.41
CA ARG A 23 6.79 0.95 -30.77
C ARG A 23 6.09 -0.34 -31.20
N LEU A 24 6.10 -1.37 -30.36
CA LEU A 24 5.51 -2.68 -30.65
C LEU A 24 3.99 -2.59 -30.83
N VAL A 25 3.30 -1.76 -30.04
CA VAL A 25 1.86 -1.51 -30.20
C VAL A 25 1.55 -0.96 -31.59
N ARG A 26 2.32 0.02 -32.08
CA ARG A 26 2.11 0.57 -33.43
C ARG A 26 2.33 -0.47 -34.52
N LEU A 27 3.33 -1.34 -34.36
CA LEU A 27 3.61 -2.42 -35.30
C LEU A 27 2.47 -3.46 -35.31
N ALA A 28 2.04 -3.91 -34.13
CA ALA A 28 0.94 -4.87 -33.99
C ALA A 28 -0.41 -4.33 -34.47
N GLN A 29 -0.64 -3.01 -34.38
CA GLN A 29 -1.83 -2.37 -34.93
C GLN A 29 -1.78 -2.25 -36.46
N ALA A 30 -0.59 -2.02 -37.03
CA ALA A 30 -0.40 -1.94 -38.47
C ALA A 30 -0.46 -3.31 -39.16
N ASP A 31 0.09 -4.35 -38.51
CA ASP A 31 0.10 -5.73 -39.00
C ASP A 31 -0.07 -6.73 -37.82
N PRO A 32 -1.31 -7.16 -37.51
CA PRO A 32 -1.65 -7.87 -36.29
C PRO A 32 -1.33 -9.37 -36.35
N THR A 33 -0.09 -9.72 -36.63
CA THR A 33 0.39 -11.11 -36.59
C THR A 33 0.42 -11.66 -35.16
N PRO A 34 0.26 -12.98 -34.95
CA PRO A 34 0.40 -13.59 -33.62
C PRO A 34 1.74 -13.28 -32.95
N GLU A 35 2.82 -13.19 -33.74
CA GLU A 35 4.15 -12.85 -33.26
C GLU A 35 4.22 -11.39 -32.77
N ALA A 36 3.71 -10.44 -33.53
CA ALA A 36 3.68 -9.03 -33.13
C ALA A 36 2.84 -8.82 -31.85
N LYS A 37 1.73 -9.55 -31.71
CA LYS A 37 0.90 -9.54 -30.51
C LYS A 37 1.64 -10.11 -29.31
N GLN A 38 2.33 -11.25 -29.46
CA GLN A 38 3.11 -11.86 -28.39
C GLN A 38 4.26 -10.96 -27.94
N GLN A 39 4.93 -10.27 -28.86
CA GLN A 39 5.99 -9.32 -28.53
C GLN A 39 5.48 -8.16 -27.65
N VAL A 40 4.25 -7.68 -27.89
CA VAL A 40 3.61 -6.68 -27.01
C VAL A 40 3.39 -7.26 -25.60
N VAL A 41 2.86 -8.48 -25.52
CA VAL A 41 2.61 -9.16 -24.23
C VAL A 41 3.92 -9.35 -23.45
N ASP A 42 4.99 -9.81 -24.11
CA ASP A 42 6.28 -10.07 -23.47
C ASP A 42 6.94 -8.78 -22.99
N ALA A 43 6.92 -7.71 -23.80
CA ALA A 43 7.48 -6.42 -23.44
C ALA A 43 6.74 -5.78 -22.26
N VAL A 44 5.41 -5.90 -22.23
CA VAL A 44 4.59 -5.49 -21.06
C VAL A 44 4.98 -6.31 -19.82
N GLY A 45 5.14 -7.63 -19.94
CA GLY A 45 5.57 -8.49 -18.84
C GLY A 45 6.93 -8.09 -18.26
N GLN A 46 7.89 -7.72 -19.13
CA GLN A 46 9.19 -7.20 -18.72
C GLN A 46 9.09 -5.88 -17.98
N ALA A 47 8.30 -4.92 -18.48
CA ALA A 47 8.08 -3.63 -17.81
C ALA A 47 7.48 -3.82 -16.41
N LEU A 48 6.56 -4.77 -16.26
CA LEU A 48 5.94 -5.11 -14.98
C LEU A 48 6.88 -5.86 -14.02
N THR A 49 7.92 -6.51 -14.53
CA THR A 49 8.89 -7.30 -13.74
C THR A 49 10.08 -6.46 -13.27
N LEU A 50 10.48 -5.46 -14.05
CA LEU A 50 11.66 -4.66 -13.73
C LEU A 50 11.53 -3.91 -12.41
N ASP A 51 10.31 -3.63 -11.96
CA ASP A 51 9.94 -3.17 -10.61
C ASP A 51 11.05 -2.45 -9.81
N VAL A 52 11.50 -1.34 -10.36
CA VAL A 52 12.66 -0.58 -9.86
C VAL A 52 12.26 0.45 -8.80
N MET A 53 10.96 0.68 -8.69
CA MET A 53 10.41 1.76 -7.88
C MET A 53 9.73 1.20 -6.64
N GLY A 54 10.45 0.34 -5.89
CA GLY A 54 9.98 -0.30 -4.65
C GLY A 54 9.65 0.64 -3.48
N ASP A 55 9.41 1.93 -3.72
CA ASP A 55 9.14 2.94 -2.68
C ASP A 55 7.96 3.90 -2.97
N ASP A 56 7.22 3.78 -4.09
CA ASP A 56 6.09 4.71 -4.35
C ASP A 56 4.93 4.06 -5.13
N TYR A 57 3.93 3.55 -4.39
CA TYR A 57 2.83 2.72 -4.89
C TYR A 57 1.77 3.45 -5.75
N ARG A 58 1.86 4.76 -5.97
CA ARG A 58 0.75 5.56 -6.57
C ARG A 58 0.85 5.80 -8.06
N GLY A 59 2.05 6.03 -8.59
CA GLY A 59 2.25 6.12 -10.05
C GLY A 59 1.93 4.81 -10.79
N TYR A 60 1.92 3.70 -10.04
CA TYR A 60 1.92 2.34 -10.56
C TYR A 60 0.53 1.78 -10.89
N ARG A 61 -0.56 2.14 -10.18
CA ARG A 61 -1.89 1.56 -10.51
C ARG A 61 -2.38 1.97 -11.89
N SER A 62 -2.25 3.26 -12.23
CA SER A 62 -2.63 3.77 -13.55
C SER A 62 -1.72 3.17 -14.62
N ALA A 63 -0.39 3.25 -14.46
CA ALA A 63 0.56 2.71 -15.43
C ALA A 63 0.43 1.19 -15.61
N ARG A 64 0.33 0.41 -14.53
CA ARG A 64 0.10 -1.05 -14.56
C ARG A 64 -1.22 -1.39 -15.23
N ASN A 65 -2.32 -0.73 -14.87
CA ASN A 65 -3.61 -1.00 -15.49
C ASN A 65 -3.61 -0.64 -16.97
N THR A 66 -2.95 0.46 -17.35
CA THR A 66 -2.73 0.83 -18.76
C THR A 66 -1.89 -0.23 -19.48
N LEU A 67 -0.80 -0.72 -18.88
CA LEU A 67 0.05 -1.75 -19.43
C LEU A 67 -0.69 -3.09 -19.61
N LEU A 68 -1.46 -3.51 -18.60
CA LEU A 68 -2.32 -4.70 -18.67
C LEU A 68 -3.44 -4.55 -19.71
N ALA A 69 -4.03 -3.36 -19.82
CA ALA A 69 -5.01 -3.06 -20.86
C ALA A 69 -4.37 -3.16 -22.25
N ILE A 70 -3.17 -2.60 -22.45
CA ILE A 70 -2.42 -2.73 -23.71
C ILE A 70 -2.17 -4.21 -24.05
N ALA A 71 -1.72 -5.02 -23.10
CA ALA A 71 -1.49 -6.45 -23.35
C ALA A 71 -2.77 -7.19 -23.73
N ARG A 72 -3.91 -6.88 -23.08
CA ARG A 72 -5.21 -7.49 -23.40
C ARG A 72 -5.77 -7.02 -24.74
N GLU A 73 -5.78 -5.71 -24.98
CA GLU A 73 -6.43 -5.08 -26.14
C GLU A 73 -5.61 -5.23 -27.42
N VAL A 74 -4.28 -5.11 -27.33
CA VAL A 74 -3.37 -5.19 -28.48
C VAL A 74 -2.76 -6.59 -28.60
N GLY A 75 -2.26 -7.13 -27.48
CA GLY A 75 -1.62 -8.44 -27.42
C GLY A 75 -2.59 -9.62 -27.37
N GLY A 76 -3.85 -9.41 -26.98
CA GLY A 76 -4.87 -10.46 -26.88
C GLY A 76 -4.69 -11.42 -25.70
N ALA A 77 -3.74 -11.16 -24.80
CA ALA A 77 -3.45 -12.01 -23.64
C ALA A 77 -2.88 -11.21 -22.47
N GLU A 78 -3.03 -11.73 -21.26
CA GLU A 78 -2.37 -11.17 -20.08
C GLU A 78 -0.92 -11.67 -20.01
N PRO A 79 0.06 -10.80 -19.71
CA PRO A 79 1.46 -11.21 -19.67
C PRO A 79 1.71 -12.24 -18.57
N PRO A 80 2.56 -13.24 -18.80
CA PRO A 80 3.03 -14.12 -17.74
C PRO A 80 3.92 -13.31 -16.80
N LEU A 81 3.35 -12.79 -15.72
CA LEU A 81 4.09 -12.03 -14.71
C LEU A 81 5.17 -12.95 -14.09
N ALA A 82 6.42 -12.47 -14.05
CA ALA A 82 7.47 -13.13 -13.29
C ALA A 82 7.02 -13.27 -11.83
N ARG A 83 7.31 -14.42 -11.24
CA ARG A 83 6.75 -14.84 -9.96
C ARG A 83 7.36 -14.12 -8.73
N GLY A 84 7.30 -12.79 -8.67
CA GLY A 84 7.00 -12.07 -7.42
C GLY A 84 5.50 -12.21 -7.06
N SER A 85 4.87 -13.27 -7.57
CA SER A 85 3.49 -13.35 -8.04
C SER A 85 2.57 -13.87 -6.96
N ASP A 86 1.40 -13.24 -6.82
CA ASP A 86 0.27 -13.64 -5.98
C ASP A 86 0.55 -13.78 -4.48
N LYS A 87 1.67 -14.39 -4.08
CA LYS A 87 2.07 -14.56 -2.69
C LYS A 87 2.33 -13.21 -2.03
N GLU A 88 3.09 -12.32 -2.66
CA GLU A 88 3.38 -10.99 -2.11
C GLU A 88 2.11 -10.12 -2.07
N ARG A 89 1.28 -10.19 -3.11
CA ARG A 89 -0.04 -9.53 -3.13
C ARG A 89 -0.97 -10.09 -2.06
N ALA A 90 -1.04 -11.41 -1.92
CA ALA A 90 -1.86 -12.08 -0.92
C ALA A 90 -1.34 -11.82 0.49
N GLU A 91 -0.02 -11.64 0.66
CA GLU A 91 0.58 -11.24 1.92
C GLU A 91 0.20 -9.80 2.27
N TYR A 92 0.32 -8.87 1.32
CA TYR A 92 -0.12 -7.49 1.48
C TYR A 92 -1.62 -7.38 1.79
N GLU A 93 -2.48 -8.06 1.05
CA GLU A 93 -3.92 -8.15 1.34
C GLU A 93 -4.19 -8.78 2.70
N ARG A 94 -3.43 -9.81 3.08
CA ARG A 94 -3.54 -10.45 4.39
C ARG A 94 -3.15 -9.51 5.52
N ARG A 95 -2.18 -8.62 5.32
CA ARG A 95 -1.75 -7.61 6.31
C ARG A 95 -2.78 -6.48 6.44
N GLY A 96 -3.61 -6.24 5.44
CA GLY A 96 -4.69 -5.25 5.49
C GLY A 96 -5.69 -5.53 6.62
N VAL A 97 -5.90 -4.55 7.49
CA VAL A 97 -6.87 -4.62 8.60
C VAL A 97 -7.99 -3.59 8.50
N TRP A 98 -7.80 -2.51 7.74
CA TRP A 98 -8.82 -1.49 7.52
C TRP A 98 -8.54 -0.67 6.27
N ARG A 99 -9.57 -0.08 5.68
CA ARG A 99 -9.48 0.83 4.53
C ARG A 99 -10.12 2.16 4.87
N TRP A 100 -9.56 3.25 4.35
CA TRP A 100 -10.11 4.59 4.54
C TRP A 100 -10.45 5.28 3.22
N THR A 101 -11.33 6.26 3.37
CA THR A 101 -11.71 7.27 2.39
C THR A 101 -11.57 8.65 3.02
N THR A 102 -11.68 9.71 2.22
CA THR A 102 -11.68 11.10 2.71
C THR A 102 -12.73 11.32 3.81
N ALA A 103 -13.91 10.71 3.71
CA ALA A 103 -15.02 10.89 4.65
C ALA A 103 -14.71 10.39 6.07
N ASP A 104 -13.78 9.43 6.21
CA ASP A 104 -13.36 8.90 7.52
C ASP A 104 -12.44 9.88 8.26
N ILE A 105 -11.75 10.73 7.52
CA ILE A 105 -10.68 11.60 8.03
C ILE A 105 -11.13 13.05 8.12
N VAL A 106 -11.92 13.53 7.16
CA VAL A 106 -12.32 14.93 7.03
C VAL A 106 -13.69 15.16 7.71
N PRO A 107 -13.97 16.37 8.21
CA PRO A 107 -13.01 17.43 8.50
C PRO A 107 -12.10 17.05 9.67
N SER A 108 -10.82 17.39 9.57
CA SER A 108 -9.85 17.31 10.66
C SER A 108 -8.70 18.30 10.48
N SER A 109 -7.99 18.55 11.57
CA SER A 109 -6.74 19.30 11.56
C SER A 109 -5.77 18.67 12.54
N LYS A 110 -4.54 19.21 12.61
CA LYS A 110 -3.55 18.77 13.60
C LYS A 110 -4.05 18.99 15.04
N GLU A 111 -4.80 20.06 15.28
CA GLU A 111 -5.37 20.41 16.59
C GLU A 111 -6.64 19.62 16.90
N LYS A 112 -7.34 19.15 15.86
CA LYS A 112 -8.55 18.33 15.99
C LYS A 112 -8.43 17.09 15.08
N PRO A 113 -7.52 16.16 15.42
CA PRO A 113 -7.32 14.96 14.62
C PRO A 113 -8.52 14.02 14.76
N ARG A 114 -8.75 13.17 13.76
CA ARG A 114 -9.64 12.02 13.88
C ARG A 114 -8.94 10.91 14.64
N ARG A 115 -9.70 10.27 15.52
CA ARG A 115 -9.31 9.05 16.19
C ARG A 115 -9.93 7.87 15.45
N ILE A 116 -9.10 7.15 14.69
CA ILE A 116 -9.49 5.94 13.98
C ILE A 116 -9.28 4.76 14.93
N VAL A 117 -10.27 3.88 15.06
CA VAL A 117 -10.23 2.70 15.93
C VAL A 117 -10.53 1.47 15.08
N ILE A 118 -9.62 0.50 15.08
CA ILE A 118 -9.68 -0.71 14.25
C ILE A 118 -9.52 -1.91 15.17
N GLU A 119 -10.51 -2.80 15.21
CA GLU A 119 -10.35 -4.06 15.93
C GLU A 119 -9.37 -4.99 15.20
N VAL A 120 -8.36 -5.47 15.93
CA VAL A 120 -7.30 -6.36 15.41
C VAL A 120 -7.10 -7.59 16.29
N THR A 121 -8.08 -7.95 17.12
CA THR A 121 -8.04 -9.08 18.05
C THR A 121 -7.51 -10.36 17.39
N GLU A 122 -8.01 -10.71 16.21
CA GLU A 122 -7.59 -11.92 15.49
C GLU A 122 -6.15 -11.87 14.95
N ARG A 123 -5.55 -10.68 14.86
CA ARG A 123 -4.21 -10.46 14.32
C ARG A 123 -3.12 -10.44 15.40
N VAL A 124 -3.49 -10.19 16.66
CA VAL A 124 -2.57 -10.23 17.80
C VAL A 124 -2.48 -11.66 18.32
N LYS A 125 -1.34 -12.34 18.06
CA LYS A 125 -1.15 -13.76 18.40
C LYS A 125 -0.29 -14.00 19.64
N GLY A 126 0.30 -12.95 20.19
CA GLY A 126 1.21 -13.05 21.32
C GLY A 126 1.91 -11.74 21.62
N ALA A 127 2.73 -11.75 22.68
CA ALA A 127 3.67 -10.67 22.94
C ALA A 127 4.69 -10.58 21.79
N GLY A 128 5.19 -9.38 21.53
CA GLY A 128 6.13 -9.14 20.44
C GLY A 128 6.04 -7.71 19.89
N THR A 129 6.86 -7.45 18.88
CA THR A 129 6.88 -6.17 18.18
C THR A 129 6.05 -6.26 16.92
N TYR A 130 5.06 -5.39 16.80
CA TYR A 130 4.20 -5.29 15.64
C TYR A 130 4.55 -4.05 14.81
N GLU A 131 4.41 -4.18 13.51
CA GLU A 131 4.52 -3.08 12.56
C GLU A 131 3.11 -2.68 12.09
N VAL A 132 2.85 -1.37 12.09
CA VAL A 132 1.66 -0.77 11.49
C VAL A 132 2.10 0.16 10.38
N VAL A 133 1.52 0.00 9.19
CA VAL A 133 1.78 0.88 8.05
C VAL A 133 0.48 1.58 7.67
N TRP A 134 0.51 2.91 7.67
CA TRP A 134 -0.54 3.71 7.03
C TRP A 134 -0.17 3.86 5.57
N ASP A 135 -0.78 3.02 4.74
CA ASP A 135 -0.46 2.92 3.32
C ASP A 135 -1.56 3.55 2.48
N TYR A 136 -1.22 4.55 1.70
CA TYR A 136 -2.16 5.14 0.77
C TYR A 136 -2.28 4.33 -0.52
N LEU A 137 -3.47 4.38 -1.09
CA LEU A 137 -3.79 3.70 -2.32
C LEU A 137 -4.07 4.64 -3.50
N ASP A 138 -4.86 5.71 -3.33
CA ASP A 138 -5.26 6.60 -4.43
C ASP A 138 -5.82 7.97 -3.98
N GLY A 139 -5.89 8.95 -4.88
CA GLY A 139 -6.46 10.29 -4.63
C GLY A 139 -5.57 11.48 -5.04
N ALA A 140 -6.02 12.69 -4.69
CA ALA A 140 -5.33 13.94 -4.98
C ALA A 140 -4.57 14.52 -3.76
N ASP A 141 -4.70 13.90 -2.58
CA ASP A 141 -3.97 14.29 -1.38
C ASP A 141 -3.50 13.08 -0.56
N GLY A 142 -2.98 13.28 0.66
CA GLY A 142 -2.46 12.22 1.52
C GLY A 142 -3.21 12.03 2.84
N LEU A 143 -2.50 11.45 3.82
CA LEU A 143 -2.94 11.31 5.20
C LEU A 143 -1.77 11.63 6.13
N SER A 144 -1.96 12.58 7.04
CA SER A 144 -1.02 12.82 8.13
C SER A 144 -1.42 11.98 9.34
N THR A 145 -0.43 11.37 9.98
CA THR A 145 -0.61 10.58 11.21
C THR A 145 0.27 11.17 12.29
N LEU A 146 -0.28 11.36 13.49
CA LEU A 146 0.40 11.93 14.66
C LEU A 146 0.92 10.83 15.60
N SER A 147 0.18 9.74 15.69
CA SER A 147 0.56 8.58 16.50
C SER A 147 -0.26 7.35 16.11
N THR A 148 0.30 6.19 16.42
CA THR A 148 -0.41 4.91 16.36
C THR A 148 -0.17 4.15 17.66
N GLY A 149 -1.21 3.56 18.23
CA GLY A 149 -1.12 2.75 19.44
C GLY A 149 -1.89 1.45 19.35
N LEU A 150 -1.45 0.46 20.13
CA LEU A 150 -2.18 -0.78 20.39
C LEU A 150 -2.85 -0.65 21.75
N TYR A 151 -4.14 -0.94 21.79
CA TYR A 151 -4.99 -0.85 22.97
C TYR A 151 -5.71 -2.18 23.20
N SER A 152 -6.22 -2.37 24.41
CA SER A 152 -7.13 -3.47 24.73
C SER A 152 -8.41 -3.03 25.40
N SER A 153 -9.41 -3.91 25.34
CA SER A 153 -10.62 -3.81 26.14
C SER A 153 -11.11 -5.19 26.55
N THR A 154 -11.83 -5.24 27.65
CA THR A 154 -12.61 -6.42 28.09
C THR A 154 -14.09 -6.27 27.76
N ALA A 155 -14.52 -5.12 27.21
CA ALA A 155 -15.90 -4.88 26.85
C ALA A 155 -16.32 -5.72 25.62
N ALA A 156 -17.54 -6.23 25.67
CA ALA A 156 -18.15 -6.98 24.56
C ALA A 156 -18.77 -6.08 23.48
N GLU A 157 -18.89 -4.78 23.73
CA GLU A 157 -19.45 -3.80 22.79
C GLU A 157 -18.59 -3.65 21.55
N GLU A 158 -19.20 -3.56 20.37
CA GLU A 158 -18.48 -3.46 19.10
C GLU A 158 -17.43 -2.33 19.10
N THR A 159 -17.82 -1.15 19.59
CA THR A 159 -16.93 0.00 19.84
C THR A 159 -16.86 0.30 21.33
N PRO A 160 -15.85 -0.22 22.07
CA PRO A 160 -15.73 0.05 23.50
C PRO A 160 -15.51 1.54 23.79
N ALA A 161 -16.24 2.06 24.78
CA ALA A 161 -16.04 3.42 25.27
C ALA A 161 -14.65 3.61 25.90
N GLU A 162 -14.14 2.57 26.57
CA GLU A 162 -12.84 2.58 27.24
C GLU A 162 -11.86 1.59 26.58
N LEU A 163 -10.68 2.13 26.25
CA LEU A 163 -9.56 1.39 25.72
C LEU A 163 -8.34 1.62 26.61
N THR A 164 -7.71 0.54 27.07
CA THR A 164 -6.46 0.59 27.84
C THR A 164 -5.25 0.59 26.89
N PRO A 165 -4.37 1.60 26.91
CA PRO A 165 -3.17 1.62 26.08
C PRO A 165 -2.20 0.51 26.49
N LEU A 166 -1.66 -0.21 25.51
CA LEU A 166 -0.66 -1.27 25.71
C LEU A 166 0.70 -0.91 25.11
N ALA A 167 0.69 -0.24 23.95
CA ALA A 167 1.88 0.27 23.28
C ALA A 167 1.52 1.52 22.47
N LEU A 168 2.45 2.45 22.34
CA LEU A 168 2.25 3.70 21.62
C LEU A 168 3.54 4.10 20.90
N ASP A 169 3.40 4.53 19.66
CA ASP A 169 4.45 5.15 18.85
C ASP A 169 3.98 6.54 18.45
N GLU A 170 4.63 7.57 19.00
CA GLU A 170 4.31 8.98 18.80
C GLU A 170 5.34 9.63 17.89
N HIS A 171 5.05 9.62 16.59
CA HIS A 171 5.77 10.43 15.64
C HIS A 171 4.88 10.88 14.51
N GLU A 172 5.22 12.04 13.94
CA GLU A 172 4.52 12.54 12.77
C GLU A 172 4.97 11.77 11.52
N GLY A 173 3.98 11.15 10.88
CA GLY A 173 4.11 10.48 9.60
C GLY A 173 3.16 11.07 8.57
N PHE A 174 3.47 10.82 7.31
CA PHE A 174 2.65 11.20 6.18
C PHE A 174 2.70 10.10 5.13
N THR A 175 1.54 9.76 4.57
CA THR A 175 1.47 8.98 3.34
C THR A 175 0.79 9.86 2.28
N GLY A 176 1.56 10.34 1.31
CA GLY A 176 1.09 11.16 0.16
C GLY A 176 1.81 10.83 -1.15
N GLY A 177 1.73 11.71 -2.14
CA GLY A 177 2.57 11.59 -3.35
C GLY A 177 4.08 11.46 -3.08
N GLY A 178 4.51 11.57 -1.82
CA GLY A 178 5.61 10.79 -1.27
C GLY A 178 5.33 10.43 0.19
N ASP A 179 5.84 9.27 0.62
CA ASP A 179 5.70 8.78 1.98
C ASP A 179 6.83 9.28 2.89
N THR A 180 6.53 9.55 4.15
CA THR A 180 7.51 9.96 5.16
C THR A 180 7.08 9.39 6.51
N ARG A 181 7.89 8.47 7.07
CA ARG A 181 7.65 7.89 8.40
C ARG A 181 6.20 7.38 8.57
N SER A 182 5.65 6.71 7.56
CA SER A 182 4.30 6.13 7.60
C SER A 182 4.23 4.78 8.34
N VAL A 183 5.38 4.30 8.85
CA VAL A 183 5.54 3.01 9.54
C VAL A 183 5.75 3.24 11.05
N TYR A 184 4.92 2.57 11.85
CA TYR A 184 4.89 2.65 13.30
C TYR A 184 5.23 1.29 13.91
N THR A 185 5.96 1.30 15.04
CA THR A 185 6.43 0.08 15.71
C THR A 185 5.86 -0.02 17.12
N LEU A 186 5.08 -1.06 17.40
CA LEU A 186 4.35 -1.24 18.66
C LEU A 186 4.83 -2.49 19.38
N THR A 187 5.43 -2.34 20.55
CA THR A 187 5.94 -3.48 21.34
C THR A 187 4.94 -3.88 22.43
N LEU A 188 4.25 -5.00 22.23
CA LEU A 188 3.34 -5.60 23.20
C LEU A 188 4.13 -6.50 24.16
N LYS A 189 4.21 -6.12 25.43
CA LYS A 189 4.98 -6.85 26.45
C LYS A 189 4.28 -8.11 26.95
N GLU A 190 2.98 -8.03 27.15
CA GLU A 190 2.17 -9.12 27.70
C GLU A 190 0.94 -9.32 26.82
N TYR A 191 0.60 -10.57 26.54
CA TYR A 191 -0.58 -10.95 25.77
C TYR A 191 -1.56 -11.72 26.64
N ASP A 192 -2.81 -11.27 26.61
CA ASP A 192 -3.95 -11.88 27.25
C ASP A 192 -4.97 -12.31 26.18
N PRO A 193 -5.19 -13.63 25.99
CA PRO A 193 -6.13 -14.13 24.98
C PRO A 193 -7.60 -13.86 25.32
N GLN A 194 -7.92 -13.41 26.55
CA GLN A 194 -9.29 -13.06 26.94
C GLN A 194 -9.65 -11.59 26.62
N ARG A 195 -8.69 -10.80 26.12
CA ARG A 195 -8.90 -9.41 25.74
C ARG A 195 -9.14 -9.25 24.25
N ARG A 196 -9.86 -8.18 23.91
CA ARG A 196 -9.93 -7.66 22.54
C ARG A 196 -8.85 -6.61 22.34
N TYR A 197 -8.31 -6.53 21.13
CA TYR A 197 -7.20 -5.64 20.78
C TYR A 197 -7.61 -4.68 19.68
N PHE A 198 -7.17 -3.43 19.80
CA PHE A 198 -7.53 -2.35 18.89
C PHE A 198 -6.30 -1.55 18.49
N LEU A 199 -6.14 -1.29 17.20
CA LEU A 199 -5.26 -0.23 16.72
C LEU A 199 -6.00 1.09 16.81
N VAL A 200 -5.31 2.11 17.32
CA VAL A 200 -5.83 3.47 17.37
C VAL A 200 -4.84 4.39 16.69
N GLY A 201 -5.28 5.08 15.65
CA GLY A 201 -4.52 6.13 14.96
C GLY A 201 -5.08 7.51 15.26
N LEU A 202 -4.20 8.48 15.52
CA LEU A 202 -4.56 9.90 15.49
C LEU A 202 -4.12 10.46 14.15
N VAL A 203 -5.09 10.74 13.29
CA VAL A 203 -4.84 11.12 11.89
C VAL A 203 -5.54 12.42 11.53
N TYR A 204 -5.04 13.11 10.53
CA TYR A 204 -5.74 14.26 9.98
C TYR A 204 -5.44 14.47 8.51
N ASN A 205 -6.37 15.15 7.84
CA ASN A 205 -6.13 15.80 6.57
C ASN A 205 -6.92 17.12 6.57
N MET A 206 -6.21 18.22 6.29
CA MET A 206 -6.79 19.57 6.27
C MET A 206 -7.44 19.93 4.93
N ARG A 207 -7.29 19.10 3.90
CA ARG A 207 -7.83 19.32 2.56
C ARG A 207 -8.94 18.32 2.30
N GLU A 208 -9.99 18.78 1.63
CA GLU A 208 -11.17 17.98 1.30
C GLU A 208 -11.04 17.29 -0.06
N PHE A 209 -9.81 16.99 -0.48
CA PHE A 209 -9.57 16.25 -1.71
C PHE A 209 -9.73 14.75 -1.49
N ASP A 210 -10.05 14.04 -2.56
CA ASP A 210 -10.16 12.58 -2.54
C ASP A 210 -8.83 11.96 -2.07
N THR A 211 -8.90 11.06 -1.09
CA THR A 211 -7.78 10.30 -0.52
C THR A 211 -8.31 8.95 -0.05
N PHE A 212 -7.62 7.89 -0.46
CA PHE A 212 -7.98 6.51 -0.20
C PHE A 212 -6.76 5.76 0.27
N GLY A 213 -6.92 4.86 1.21
CA GLY A 213 -5.81 4.08 1.72
C GLY A 213 -6.21 2.85 2.50
N GLN A 214 -5.24 2.21 3.13
CA GLN A 214 -5.43 1.11 4.04
C GLN A 214 -4.37 1.02 5.12
N VAL A 215 -4.74 0.38 6.22
CA VAL A 215 -3.83 0.08 7.33
C VAL A 215 -3.36 -1.35 7.20
N LEU A 216 -2.04 -1.53 7.17
CA LEU A 216 -1.40 -2.83 7.23
C LEU A 216 -0.93 -3.09 8.67
N PHE A 217 -1.11 -4.31 9.15
CA PHE A 217 -0.69 -4.72 10.49
C PHE A 217 -0.08 -6.12 10.47
N SER A 218 1.10 -6.27 11.05
CA SER A 218 1.83 -7.54 11.10
C SER A 218 2.73 -7.64 12.32
N LEU A 219 2.95 -8.86 12.81
CA LEU A 219 4.04 -9.15 13.73
C LEU A 219 5.37 -9.04 12.96
N LYS A 220 6.37 -8.38 13.55
CA LYS A 220 7.71 -8.28 12.99
C LYS A 220 8.47 -9.55 13.33
N GLU A 221 8.93 -10.27 12.31
CA GLU A 221 9.80 -11.45 12.47
C GLU A 221 11.21 -11.07 12.93
#